data_AF-A0A2N2DQW7-F1
#
_entry.id   AF-A0A2N2DQW7-F1
#
_cell.length_a   1.000
_cell.length_b   1.000
_cell.length_c   1.000
_cell.angle_alpha   90.00
_cell.angle_beta   90.00
_cell.angle_gamma   90.00
#
_symmetry.space_group_name_H-M   'P 1'
#
loop_
_entity.id
_entity.type
_entity.pdbx_description
1 polymer ?
#
loop_
_entity_poly.entity_id
_entity_poly.type
_entity_poly.pdbx_seq_one_letter_code
_entity_poly.pdbx_strand_id
1 'polypeptide(L)'
;MKIGCFTMVLAIILTVVLLGTAMVFADTPISLNLNGAAVPLDPSAPPLIESNRTLVPYRALLEAMGAKVLWDQEAMMATAVLGSNQVQVTIDNAVGFVNGVAKNMDVPPRIVNDRTMIPLRFVMENLNCTVGWDQQTRTVSVITAKDSGMTRILSIALEETPTSYRVVATGGNIITGTGTFAYEGPERFGIDIKNATFDQGVGKIAADNEYMTGVRYSQFNENTVRIVVDLKGKTAGKVSLSTDRKTVYLEFDKPDAPSNPEIPAEPGIPADPVDRGDTDVREARIPVLDWRATGKLIVVDVGHGGKDPGAEGKLDGVHQIWEKDLNLAIALRLREILTEAGANIVLLRDTDSPMTLYARPEAANTLNADMLISIHNNANETTTPNGTEVLYYTKEWEAGYGVLSKDLAAAIQKEMIAEIGFFDRGIKNKPEYAVLNKSLMPAVIIEGGHLSNPGDLTVMLTDAYVESYAVAVARGVINALNVSVMGE
;
A
#
# COMPACT_ATOMS: atom_id res chain seq x y z
N MET A 1 20.58 76.87 36.55
CA MET A 1 21.81 77.52 36.03
C MET A 1 22.83 76.42 35.78
N LYS A 2 23.13 76.16 34.50
CA LYS A 2 24.34 75.56 33.87
C LYS A 2 25.16 74.43 34.57
N ILE A 3 25.63 73.54 33.67
CA ILE A 3 26.77 72.59 33.74
C ILE A 3 26.38 71.21 34.33
N GLY A 4 26.57 70.07 33.67
CA GLY A 4 27.34 69.73 32.48
C GLY A 4 28.31 68.59 32.77
N CYS A 5 28.05 67.44 32.14
CA CYS A 5 29.01 66.41 31.71
C CYS A 5 29.87 65.67 32.76
N PHE A 6 29.66 64.36 32.92
CA PHE A 6 30.78 63.42 32.93
C PHE A 6 30.34 62.08 32.32
N THR A 7 31.03 61.73 31.24
CA THR A 7 30.98 60.51 30.44
C THR A 7 31.51 59.30 31.20
N MET A 8 30.83 58.16 31.09
CA MET A 8 31.45 56.84 31.25
C MET A 8 30.84 55.88 30.21
N VAL A 9 31.61 55.61 29.15
CA VAL A 9 31.28 54.61 28.13
C VAL A 9 31.73 53.26 28.67
N LEU A 10 30.77 52.38 28.95
CA LEU A 10 31.02 50.96 29.22
C LEU A 10 30.49 50.16 28.02
N ALA A 11 31.39 49.61 27.22
CA ALA A 11 31.06 48.74 26.11
C ALA A 11 30.62 47.37 26.66
N ILE A 12 29.32 47.07 26.56
CA ILE A 12 28.77 45.75 26.85
C ILE A 12 28.77 44.96 25.53
N ILE A 13 29.69 44.01 25.42
CA ILE A 13 29.64 42.95 24.40
C ILE A 13 28.52 41.99 24.81
N LEU A 14 27.40 42.04 24.08
CA LEU A 14 26.28 41.13 24.25
C LEU A 14 26.54 39.86 23.44
N THR A 15 27.13 38.85 24.07
CA THR A 15 27.20 37.49 23.52
C THR A 15 25.81 36.87 23.62
N VAL A 16 25.08 36.85 22.50
CA VAL A 16 23.81 36.11 22.38
C VAL A 16 24.15 34.62 22.32
N VAL A 17 24.03 33.92 23.45
CA VAL A 17 24.00 32.45 23.48
C VAL A 17 22.62 32.03 22.98
N LEU A 18 22.53 31.71 21.69
CA LEU A 18 21.37 31.02 21.13
C LEU A 18 21.36 29.59 21.69
N LEU A 19 20.65 29.37 22.79
CA LEU A 19 20.22 28.04 23.21
C LEU A 19 19.14 27.59 22.22
N GLY A 20 19.57 26.97 21.13
CA GLY A 20 18.68 26.19 20.28
C GLY A 20 18.16 25.00 21.07
N THR A 21 16.99 25.14 21.69
CA THR A 21 16.22 23.98 22.12
C THR A 21 15.77 23.28 20.85
N ALA A 22 16.42 22.17 20.50
CA ALA A 22 15.83 21.23 19.56
C ALA A 22 14.47 20.82 20.13
N MET A 23 13.39 21.25 19.48
CA MET A 23 12.09 20.64 19.71
C MET A 23 12.22 19.19 19.22
N VAL A 24 12.39 18.27 20.16
CA VAL A 24 12.19 16.85 19.89
C VAL A 24 10.68 16.69 19.72
N PHE A 25 10.21 16.65 18.47
CA PHE A 25 8.87 16.19 18.20
C PHE A 25 8.84 14.70 18.53
N ALA A 26 8.22 14.35 19.67
CA ALA A 26 7.91 12.96 19.95
C ALA A 26 6.97 12.48 18.84
N ASP A 27 7.33 11.37 18.21
CA ASP A 27 6.53 10.75 17.17
C ASP A 27 5.13 10.44 17.72
N THR A 28 4.07 10.74 16.95
CA THR A 28 2.70 10.64 17.46
C THR A 28 2.43 9.20 17.90
N PRO A 29 2.00 8.94 19.15
CA PRO A 29 1.87 7.59 19.68
C PRO A 29 0.81 6.79 18.91
N ILE A 30 1.09 5.50 18.70
CA ILE A 30 0.18 4.61 18.00
C ILE A 30 -1.06 4.37 18.85
N SER A 31 -2.23 4.64 18.27
CA SER A 31 -3.52 4.39 18.90
C SER A 31 -4.12 3.08 18.41
N LEU A 32 -4.97 2.47 19.22
CA LEU A 32 -5.62 1.19 18.91
C LEU A 32 -7.13 1.32 19.07
N ASN A 33 -7.87 0.93 18.05
CA ASN A 33 -9.33 0.86 18.06
C ASN A 33 -9.78 -0.58 17.86
N LEU A 34 -10.72 -1.04 18.67
CA LEU A 34 -11.41 -2.32 18.53
C LEU A 34 -12.88 -2.06 18.23
N ASN A 35 -13.36 -2.52 17.07
CA ASN A 35 -14.75 -2.33 16.62
C ASN A 35 -15.21 -0.86 16.69
N GLY A 36 -14.30 0.07 16.38
CA GLY A 36 -14.53 1.52 16.43
C GLY A 36 -14.41 2.16 17.82
N ALA A 37 -14.20 1.38 18.89
CA ALA A 37 -13.96 1.92 20.23
C ALA A 37 -12.46 1.97 20.53
N ALA A 38 -11.98 3.06 21.13
CA ALA A 38 -10.59 3.18 21.57
C ALA A 38 -10.28 2.11 22.63
N VAL A 39 -9.16 1.42 22.46
CA VAL A 39 -8.62 0.46 23.42
C VAL A 39 -7.59 1.18 24.29
N PRO A 40 -7.81 1.30 25.61
CA PRO A 40 -6.82 1.87 26.51
C PRO A 40 -5.52 1.04 26.47
N LEU A 41 -4.41 1.71 26.18
CA LEU A 41 -3.09 1.08 26.15
C LEU A 41 -2.33 1.43 27.42
N ASP A 42 -1.56 0.47 27.93
CA ASP A 42 -0.67 0.68 29.08
C ASP A 42 0.48 1.61 28.66
N PRO A 43 0.59 2.82 29.21
CA PRO A 43 1.62 3.77 28.81
C PRO A 43 3.05 3.32 29.20
N SER A 44 3.19 2.32 30.08
CA SER A 44 4.51 1.73 30.41
C SER A 44 5.05 0.79 29.34
N ALA A 45 4.20 0.36 28.40
CA ALA A 45 4.60 -0.41 27.21
C ALA A 45 3.72 0.00 26.02
N PRO A 46 4.00 1.16 25.39
CA PRO A 46 3.24 1.59 24.23
C PRO A 46 3.45 0.61 23.06
N PRO A 47 2.50 0.54 22.11
CA PRO A 47 2.74 -0.16 20.86
C PRO A 47 3.99 0.38 20.18
N LEU A 48 4.72 -0.52 19.53
CA LEU A 48 5.95 -0.19 18.83
C LEU A 48 5.89 -0.77 17.42
N ILE A 49 6.64 -0.17 16.50
CA ILE A 49 6.83 -0.71 15.17
C ILE A 49 8.20 -1.38 15.14
N GLU A 50 8.20 -2.70 14.91
CA GLU A 50 9.41 -3.47 14.63
C GLU A 50 9.23 -4.07 13.23
N SER A 51 10.19 -3.85 12.33
CA SER A 51 10.14 -4.35 10.95
C SER A 51 8.80 -4.10 10.23
N ASN A 52 8.28 -2.88 10.30
CA ASN A 52 6.99 -2.48 9.72
C ASN A 52 5.79 -3.33 10.20
N ARG A 53 5.89 -3.91 11.41
CA ARG A 53 4.79 -4.58 12.10
C ARG A 53 4.54 -3.88 13.43
N THR A 54 3.28 -3.56 13.67
CA THR A 54 2.84 -3.04 14.96
C THR A 54 2.82 -4.18 15.97
N LEU A 55 3.69 -4.09 16.96
CA LEU A 55 3.65 -4.92 18.14
C LEU A 55 2.82 -4.21 19.19
N VAL A 56 1.80 -4.88 19.72
CA VAL A 56 0.93 -4.33 20.76
C VAL A 56 1.04 -5.14 22.05
N PRO A 57 0.79 -4.52 23.22
CA PRO A 57 0.53 -5.26 24.43
C PRO A 57 -0.67 -6.19 24.21
N TYR A 58 -0.43 -7.50 24.25
CA TYR A 58 -1.41 -8.48 23.78
C TYR A 58 -2.69 -8.55 24.60
N ARG A 59 -2.58 -8.38 25.93
CA ARG A 59 -3.63 -8.77 26.87
C ARG A 59 -4.85 -7.85 26.80
N ALA A 60 -4.65 -6.53 26.85
CA ALA A 60 -5.75 -5.57 26.88
C ALA A 60 -6.66 -5.67 25.63
N LEU A 61 -6.06 -5.81 24.45
CA LEU A 61 -6.80 -5.97 23.20
C LEU A 61 -7.55 -7.30 23.15
N LEU A 62 -6.87 -8.42 23.42
CA LEU A 62 -7.46 -9.75 23.31
C LEU A 62 -8.60 -9.95 24.33
N GLU A 63 -8.43 -9.48 25.56
CA GLU A 63 -9.48 -9.52 26.58
C GLU A 63 -10.68 -8.63 26.20
N ALA A 64 -10.43 -7.44 25.64
CA ALA A 64 -11.50 -6.56 25.15
C ALA A 64 -12.33 -7.20 24.01
N MET A 65 -11.74 -8.12 23.25
CA MET A 65 -12.43 -8.90 22.21
C MET A 65 -13.18 -10.11 22.76
N GLY A 66 -13.04 -10.42 24.06
CA GLY A 66 -13.57 -11.62 24.69
C GLY A 66 -12.75 -12.88 24.39
N ALA A 67 -11.50 -12.74 23.95
CA ALA A 67 -10.62 -13.88 23.77
C ALA A 67 -10.16 -14.42 25.14
N LYS A 68 -10.08 -15.73 25.26
CA LYS A 68 -9.40 -16.37 26.38
C LYS A 68 -7.90 -16.28 26.15
N VAL A 69 -7.19 -15.64 27.09
CA VAL A 69 -5.74 -15.45 27.03
C VAL A 69 -5.07 -16.33 28.09
N LEU A 70 -4.06 -17.09 27.68
CA LEU A 70 -3.26 -17.95 28.56
C LEU A 70 -1.77 -17.60 28.39
N TRP A 71 -1.04 -17.68 29.49
CA TRP A 71 0.40 -17.51 29.52
C TRP A 71 1.04 -18.73 30.16
N ASP A 72 1.97 -19.36 29.43
CA ASP A 72 2.83 -20.42 29.94
C ASP A 72 4.22 -19.82 30.22
N GLN A 73 4.60 -19.78 31.50
CA GLN A 73 5.86 -19.18 31.94
C GLN A 73 7.07 -20.05 31.58
N GLU A 74 6.94 -21.38 31.63
CA GLU A 74 8.06 -22.28 31.34
C GLU A 74 8.34 -22.33 29.84
N ALA A 75 7.26 -22.37 29.04
CA ALA A 75 7.36 -22.37 27.58
C ALA A 75 7.53 -20.96 26.97
N MET A 76 7.44 -19.90 27.78
CA MET A 76 7.43 -18.50 27.34
C MET A 76 6.42 -18.27 26.20
N MET A 77 5.20 -18.79 26.37
CA MET A 77 4.20 -18.88 25.31
C MET A 77 2.92 -18.15 25.69
N ALA A 78 2.47 -17.26 24.81
CA ALA A 78 1.15 -16.66 24.87
C ALA A 78 0.19 -17.43 23.96
N THR A 79 -0.98 -17.79 24.48
CA THR A 79 -2.08 -18.40 23.71
C THR A 79 -3.31 -17.51 23.78
N ALA A 80 -3.90 -17.23 22.62
CA ALA A 80 -5.16 -16.53 22.48
C ALA A 80 -6.19 -17.45 21.85
N VAL A 81 -7.41 -17.51 22.40
CA VAL A 81 -8.53 -18.27 21.85
C VAL A 81 -9.74 -17.37 21.69
N LEU A 82 -10.23 -17.20 20.46
CA LEU A 82 -11.44 -16.45 20.15
C LEU A 82 -12.38 -17.31 19.29
N GLY A 83 -13.53 -17.68 19.85
CA GLY A 83 -14.44 -18.63 19.21
C GLY A 83 -13.77 -20.00 19.02
N SER A 84 -13.75 -20.48 17.77
CA SER A 84 -13.07 -21.72 17.38
C SER A 84 -11.60 -21.53 17.00
N ASN A 85 -11.11 -20.29 16.97
CA ASN A 85 -9.76 -19.97 16.54
C ASN A 85 -8.83 -19.86 17.74
N GLN A 86 -7.67 -20.51 17.64
CA GLN A 86 -6.60 -20.48 18.61
C GLN A 86 -5.31 -20.06 17.91
N VAL A 87 -4.60 -19.11 18.52
CA VAL A 87 -3.27 -18.67 18.10
C VAL A 87 -2.32 -18.81 19.28
N GLN A 88 -1.20 -19.49 19.07
CA GLN A 88 -0.13 -19.67 20.05
C GLN A 88 1.15 -19.05 19.50
N VAL A 89 1.81 -18.24 20.32
CA VAL A 89 3.05 -17.57 19.94
C VAL A 89 4.05 -17.67 21.09
N THR A 90 5.30 -17.99 20.76
CA THR A 90 6.39 -18.11 21.74
C THR A 90 7.30 -16.89 21.63
N ILE A 91 7.73 -16.34 22.77
CA ILE A 91 8.64 -15.19 22.79
C ILE A 91 9.90 -15.51 22.00
N ASP A 92 10.34 -14.54 21.21
CA ASP A 92 11.52 -14.61 20.35
C ASP A 92 11.51 -15.71 19.28
N ASN A 93 10.37 -16.38 19.07
CA ASN A 93 10.16 -17.35 18.02
C ASN A 93 9.20 -16.83 16.95
N ALA A 94 9.66 -16.80 15.69
CA ALA A 94 8.84 -16.40 14.55
C ALA A 94 7.85 -17.49 14.09
N VAL A 95 7.90 -18.70 14.65
CA VAL A 95 6.94 -19.76 14.35
C VAL A 95 5.89 -19.81 15.46
N GLY A 96 4.64 -19.51 15.10
CA GLY A 96 3.46 -19.69 15.94
C GLY A 96 2.63 -20.88 15.49
N PHE A 97 1.59 -21.21 16.25
CA PHE A 97 0.62 -22.25 15.89
C PHE A 97 -0.78 -21.64 15.79
N VAL A 98 -1.47 -21.92 14.69
CA VAL A 98 -2.85 -21.51 14.46
C VAL A 98 -3.70 -22.76 14.36
N ASN A 99 -4.59 -22.98 15.33
CA ASN A 99 -5.38 -24.20 15.46
C ASN A 99 -4.52 -25.47 15.42
N GLY A 100 -3.34 -25.43 16.07
CA GLY A 100 -2.37 -26.53 16.08
C GLY A 100 -1.49 -26.66 14.84
N VAL A 101 -1.69 -25.83 13.81
CA VAL A 101 -0.87 -25.83 12.58
C VAL A 101 0.20 -24.75 12.67
N ALA A 102 1.46 -25.12 12.45
CA ALA A 102 2.58 -24.17 12.46
C ALA A 102 2.42 -23.11 11.35
N LYS A 103 2.61 -21.83 11.70
CA LYS A 103 2.63 -20.69 10.78
C LYS A 103 3.76 -19.73 11.15
N ASN A 104 4.39 -19.16 10.12
CA ASN A 104 5.43 -18.15 10.31
C ASN A 104 4.82 -16.76 10.53
N MET A 105 5.49 -15.97 11.36
CA MET A 105 5.26 -14.56 11.62
C MET A 105 6.42 -13.74 11.06
N ASP A 106 6.14 -12.53 10.58
CA ASP A 106 7.18 -11.63 10.06
C ASP A 106 8.10 -11.10 11.18
N VAL A 107 7.56 -10.94 12.39
CA VAL A 107 8.29 -10.52 13.59
C VAL A 107 7.90 -11.44 14.75
N PRO A 108 8.83 -11.90 15.59
CA PRO A 108 8.49 -12.66 16.79
C PRO A 108 7.80 -11.79 17.86
N PRO A 109 7.00 -12.38 18.75
CA PRO A 109 6.61 -11.71 19.98
C PRO A 109 7.83 -11.36 20.84
N ARG A 110 7.77 -10.24 21.56
CA ARG A 110 8.83 -9.74 22.45
C ARG A 110 8.31 -9.57 23.87
N ILE A 111 9.24 -9.48 24.81
CA ILE A 111 8.97 -8.86 26.12
C ILE A 111 9.65 -7.50 26.13
N VAL A 112 8.86 -6.44 26.33
CA VAL A 112 9.36 -5.06 26.47
C VAL A 112 8.74 -4.49 27.74
N ASN A 113 9.57 -3.97 28.65
CA ASN A 113 9.13 -3.43 29.95
C ASN A 113 8.16 -4.36 30.70
N ASP A 114 8.50 -5.65 30.81
CA ASP A 114 7.66 -6.69 31.44
C ASP A 114 6.25 -6.84 30.82
N ARG A 115 6.09 -6.48 29.54
CA ARG A 115 4.88 -6.69 28.76
C ARG A 115 5.18 -7.54 27.53
N THR A 116 4.34 -8.55 27.32
CA THR A 116 4.37 -9.35 26.10
C THR A 116 3.77 -8.54 24.95
N MET A 117 4.61 -8.28 23.96
CA MET A 117 4.30 -7.55 22.76
C MET A 117 4.11 -8.56 21.63
N ILE A 118 2.92 -8.64 21.04
CA ILE A 118 2.62 -9.60 19.96
C ILE A 118 2.51 -8.90 18.62
N PRO A 119 2.86 -9.57 17.50
CA PRO A 119 2.60 -9.07 16.16
C PRO A 119 1.09 -9.00 15.94
N LEU A 120 0.55 -7.79 16.02
CA LEU A 120 -0.89 -7.56 16.10
C LEU A 120 -1.63 -8.21 14.94
N ARG A 121 -1.20 -7.91 13.72
CA ARG A 121 -1.85 -8.37 12.49
C ARG A 121 -1.95 -9.89 12.43
N PHE A 122 -0.82 -10.58 12.64
CA PHE A 122 -0.78 -12.05 12.64
C PHE A 122 -1.78 -12.64 13.63
N VAL A 123 -1.77 -12.17 14.87
CA VAL A 123 -2.66 -12.73 15.89
C VAL A 123 -4.12 -12.40 15.58
N MET A 124 -4.43 -11.16 15.22
CA MET A 124 -5.82 -10.75 14.96
C MET A 124 -6.41 -11.43 13.72
N GLU A 125 -5.71 -11.47 12.60
CA GLU A 125 -6.21 -12.07 11.36
C GLU A 125 -6.42 -13.59 11.52
N ASN A 126 -5.52 -14.28 12.24
CA ASN A 126 -5.71 -15.70 12.56
C ASN A 126 -6.76 -15.96 13.66
N LEU A 127 -7.19 -14.92 14.40
CA LEU A 127 -8.39 -14.96 15.23
C LEU A 127 -9.66 -14.54 14.46
N ASN A 128 -9.59 -14.46 13.13
CA ASN A 128 -10.68 -14.07 12.24
C ASN A 128 -11.13 -12.61 12.47
N CYS A 129 -10.16 -11.71 12.54
CA CYS A 129 -10.39 -10.26 12.65
C CYS A 129 -9.73 -9.53 11.47
N THR A 130 -10.29 -8.41 11.05
CA THR A 130 -9.69 -7.52 10.06
C THR A 130 -8.83 -6.47 10.75
N VAL A 131 -7.63 -6.19 10.21
CA VAL A 131 -6.73 -5.16 10.75
C VAL A 131 -6.48 -4.06 9.73
N GLY A 132 -6.90 -2.83 10.05
CA GLY A 132 -6.66 -1.62 9.28
C GLY A 132 -5.58 -0.74 9.91
N TRP A 133 -5.00 0.15 9.09
CA TRP A 133 -4.06 1.17 9.53
C TRP A 133 -4.44 2.50 8.90
N ASP A 134 -4.54 3.54 9.71
CA ASP A 134 -4.70 4.92 9.27
C ASP A 134 -3.39 5.66 9.49
N GLN A 135 -2.75 6.06 8.38
CA GLN A 135 -1.46 6.73 8.40
C GLN A 135 -1.55 8.15 8.99
N GLN A 136 -2.63 8.89 8.72
CA GLN A 136 -2.76 10.29 9.14
C GLN A 136 -2.96 10.37 10.65
N THR A 137 -3.72 9.44 11.22
CA THR A 137 -3.99 9.41 12.67
C THR A 137 -3.11 8.43 13.45
N ARG A 138 -2.27 7.63 12.76
CA ARG A 138 -1.46 6.54 13.32
C ARG A 138 -2.27 5.59 14.21
N THR A 139 -3.44 5.23 13.70
CA THR A 139 -4.38 4.37 14.42
C THR A 139 -4.42 3.00 13.78
N VAL A 140 -4.22 1.96 14.58
CA VAL A 140 -4.58 0.60 14.18
C VAL A 140 -6.05 0.37 14.49
N SER A 141 -6.81 -0.13 13.52
CA SER A 141 -8.16 -0.65 13.75
C SER A 141 -8.18 -2.17 13.69
N VAL A 142 -8.77 -2.79 14.71
CA VAL A 142 -9.07 -4.22 14.77
C VAL A 142 -10.58 -4.37 14.74
N ILE A 143 -11.07 -5.19 13.81
CA ILE A 143 -12.48 -5.45 13.63
C ILE A 143 -12.72 -6.94 13.76
N THR A 144 -13.49 -7.36 14.75
CA THR A 144 -13.84 -8.78 14.90
C THR A 144 -14.83 -9.19 13.82
N ALA A 145 -14.75 -10.44 13.35
CA ALA A 145 -15.73 -10.99 12.40
C ALA A 145 -17.18 -11.06 12.94
N LYS A 146 -17.40 -10.63 14.19
CA LYS A 146 -18.69 -10.66 14.88
C LYS A 146 -19.77 -9.88 14.13
N ASP A 147 -19.38 -8.95 13.26
CA ASP A 147 -20.32 -8.11 12.50
C ASP A 147 -19.96 -8.01 11.00
N SER A 148 -19.64 -9.13 10.34
CA SER A 148 -19.45 -9.19 8.87
C SER A 148 -20.76 -9.28 8.07
N GLY A 149 -21.92 -9.15 8.72
CA GLY A 149 -23.21 -9.10 8.03
C GLY A 149 -23.40 -7.83 7.20
N MET A 150 -24.46 -7.81 6.39
CA MET A 150 -24.82 -6.66 5.57
C MET A 150 -24.82 -5.36 6.38
N THR A 151 -24.16 -4.33 5.86
CA THR A 151 -24.24 -2.97 6.40
C THR A 151 -25.37 -2.21 5.74
N ARG A 152 -26.25 -1.61 6.54
CA ARG A 152 -27.27 -0.70 6.02
C ARG A 152 -26.65 0.68 5.91
N ILE A 153 -26.62 1.27 4.72
CA ILE A 153 -26.22 2.67 4.53
C ILE A 153 -27.26 3.57 5.19
N LEU A 154 -26.84 4.26 6.26
CA LEU A 154 -27.66 5.13 7.09
C LEU A 154 -27.77 6.54 6.51
N SER A 155 -26.69 7.05 5.94
CA SER A 155 -26.65 8.37 5.33
C SER A 155 -25.68 8.43 4.17
N ILE A 156 -26.02 9.23 3.17
CA ILE A 156 -25.11 9.69 2.13
C ILE A 156 -25.22 11.22 2.12
N ALA A 157 -24.09 11.90 2.22
CA ALA A 157 -24.01 13.37 2.27
C ALA A 157 -22.91 13.87 1.32
N LEU A 158 -23.03 15.13 0.90
CA LEU A 158 -21.97 15.87 0.24
C LEU A 158 -21.46 16.92 1.23
N GLU A 159 -20.18 16.85 1.56
CA GLU A 159 -19.48 17.76 2.45
C GLU A 159 -18.45 18.57 1.65
N GLU A 160 -18.22 19.80 2.06
CA GLU A 160 -17.18 20.66 1.51
C GLU A 160 -16.15 20.96 2.59
N THR A 161 -14.88 20.71 2.28
CA THR A 161 -13.74 21.05 3.13
C THR A 161 -12.96 22.22 2.50
N PRO A 162 -11.99 22.83 3.21
CA PRO A 162 -11.13 23.83 2.61
C PRO A 162 -10.38 23.33 1.37
N THR A 163 -10.10 22.03 1.28
CA THR A 163 -9.25 21.43 0.24
C THR A 163 -9.98 20.48 -0.70
N SER A 164 -11.23 20.10 -0.43
CA SER A 164 -11.92 19.07 -1.22
C SER A 164 -13.45 19.14 -1.12
N TYR A 165 -14.11 18.49 -2.09
CA TYR A 165 -15.51 18.08 -2.03
C TYR A 165 -15.58 16.58 -1.73
N ARG A 166 -16.37 16.19 -0.73
CA ARG A 166 -16.40 14.81 -0.21
C ARG A 166 -17.80 14.25 -0.20
N VAL A 167 -18.02 13.16 -0.92
CA VAL A 167 -19.22 12.33 -0.72
C VAL A 167 -18.95 11.38 0.43
N VAL A 168 -19.78 11.47 1.48
CA VAL A 168 -19.65 10.69 2.71
C VAL A 168 -20.79 9.71 2.80
N ALA A 169 -20.48 8.41 2.84
CA ALA A 169 -21.48 7.35 2.99
C ALA A 169 -21.24 6.59 4.28
N THR A 170 -22.18 6.69 5.22
CA THR A 170 -22.08 6.07 6.56
C THR A 170 -22.99 4.87 6.65
N GLY A 171 -22.41 3.70 6.89
CA GLY A 171 -23.08 2.45 7.19
C GLY A 171 -23.37 2.27 8.69
N GLY A 172 -24.37 1.45 9.01
CA GLY A 172 -24.67 1.03 10.38
C GLY A 172 -23.73 -0.06 10.88
N ASN A 173 -23.07 -0.74 9.95
CA ASN A 173 -22.11 -1.82 10.21
C ASN A 173 -20.85 -1.68 9.33
N ILE A 174 -19.87 -2.56 9.53
CA ILE A 174 -18.58 -2.56 8.82
C ILE A 174 -18.77 -2.73 7.31
N ILE A 175 -18.13 -1.85 6.55
CA ILE A 175 -17.99 -1.94 5.09
C ILE A 175 -16.78 -2.83 4.77
N THR A 176 -17.05 -3.95 4.11
CA THR A 176 -16.03 -4.98 3.84
C THR A 176 -15.28 -4.72 2.54
N GLY A 177 -15.86 -3.98 1.60
CA GLY A 177 -15.20 -3.65 0.34
C GLY A 177 -15.84 -2.49 -0.41
N THR A 178 -15.08 -1.93 -1.34
CA THR A 178 -15.50 -0.86 -2.24
C THR A 178 -14.92 -1.09 -3.64
N GLY A 179 -15.49 -0.49 -4.68
CA GLY A 179 -14.86 -0.44 -6.01
C GLY A 179 -15.28 0.79 -6.80
N THR A 180 -14.37 1.39 -7.56
CA THR A 180 -14.65 2.60 -8.37
C THR A 180 -14.98 2.26 -9.82
N PHE A 181 -15.73 3.15 -10.46
CA PHE A 181 -16.04 3.09 -11.90
C PHE A 181 -16.30 4.49 -12.44
N ALA A 182 -16.29 4.65 -13.76
CA ALA A 182 -16.62 5.92 -14.39
C ALA A 182 -17.24 5.73 -15.78
N TYR A 183 -18.06 6.70 -16.19
CA TYR A 183 -18.79 6.70 -17.46
C TYR A 183 -18.53 7.98 -18.25
N GLU A 184 -18.56 7.88 -19.58
CA GLU A 184 -18.51 9.03 -20.50
C GLU A 184 -19.90 9.29 -21.10
N GLY A 185 -20.24 10.56 -21.33
CA GLY A 185 -21.48 10.96 -22.01
C GLY A 185 -22.80 10.66 -21.25
N PRO A 186 -23.08 11.29 -20.10
CA PRO A 186 -22.30 12.35 -19.44
C PRO A 186 -21.24 11.79 -18.49
N GLU A 187 -20.22 12.61 -18.21
CA GLU A 187 -19.10 12.31 -17.33
C GLU A 187 -19.62 11.98 -15.91
N ARG A 188 -19.27 10.79 -15.43
CA ARG A 188 -19.64 10.34 -14.08
C ARG A 188 -18.51 9.55 -13.45
N PHE A 189 -18.24 9.80 -12.17
CA PHE A 189 -17.37 8.94 -11.37
C PHE A 189 -18.16 8.37 -10.20
N GLY A 190 -17.98 7.10 -9.91
CA GLY A 190 -18.78 6.44 -8.88
C GLY A 190 -18.02 5.40 -8.09
N ILE A 191 -18.67 4.99 -7.02
CA ILE A 191 -18.20 3.98 -6.08
C ILE A 191 -19.32 2.99 -5.77
N ASP A 192 -19.00 1.71 -5.84
CA ASP A 192 -19.77 0.61 -5.29
C ASP A 192 -19.30 0.33 -3.88
N ILE A 193 -20.20 0.36 -2.91
CA ILE A 193 -19.98 -0.11 -1.54
C ILE A 193 -20.51 -1.54 -1.46
N LYS A 194 -19.62 -2.50 -1.20
CA LYS A 194 -19.94 -3.93 -1.13
C LYS A 194 -20.46 -4.30 0.27
N ASN A 195 -21.17 -5.43 0.34
CA ASN A 195 -21.86 -5.89 1.56
C ASN A 195 -22.85 -4.84 2.11
N ALA A 196 -23.44 -4.01 1.24
CA ALA A 196 -24.26 -2.89 1.65
C ALA A 196 -25.72 -2.99 1.15
N THR A 197 -26.67 -2.65 2.03
CA THR A 197 -28.07 -2.38 1.68
C THR A 197 -28.42 -0.91 1.85
N PHE A 198 -29.41 -0.43 1.09
CA PHE A 198 -29.94 0.92 1.16
C PHE A 198 -31.46 0.89 0.96
N ASP A 199 -32.20 0.86 2.07
CA ASP A 199 -33.66 0.68 2.07
C ASP A 199 -34.44 1.82 1.40
N GLN A 200 -33.82 2.99 1.23
CA GLN A 200 -34.46 4.14 0.58
C GLN A 200 -34.52 3.99 -0.96
N GLY A 201 -33.92 2.92 -1.51
CA GLY A 201 -33.98 2.55 -2.92
C GLY A 201 -33.07 3.40 -3.81
N VAL A 202 -33.38 4.69 -3.95
CA VAL A 202 -32.64 5.68 -4.76
C VAL A 202 -32.63 7.05 -4.07
N GLY A 203 -31.58 7.84 -4.27
CA GLY A 203 -31.54 9.22 -3.83
C GLY A 203 -30.61 10.09 -4.67
N LYS A 204 -30.71 11.40 -4.44
CA LYS A 204 -29.93 12.41 -5.15
C LYS A 204 -29.61 13.58 -4.21
N ILE A 205 -28.39 14.07 -4.30
CA ILE A 205 -27.93 15.34 -3.72
C ILE A 205 -27.62 16.28 -4.88
N ALA A 206 -28.20 17.47 -4.86
CA ALA A 206 -27.83 18.52 -5.81
C ALA A 206 -26.44 19.04 -5.45
N ALA A 207 -25.61 19.28 -6.47
CA ALA A 207 -24.32 19.91 -6.30
C ALA A 207 -24.13 20.93 -7.42
N ASP A 208 -23.47 22.03 -7.11
CA ASP A 208 -23.03 23.00 -8.11
C ASP A 208 -21.70 23.59 -7.65
N ASN A 209 -20.63 22.87 -7.96
CA ASN A 209 -19.25 23.29 -7.71
C ASN A 209 -18.40 23.02 -8.95
N GLU A 210 -17.09 23.22 -8.87
CA GLU A 210 -16.15 23.10 -9.99
C GLU A 210 -16.19 21.72 -10.65
N TYR A 211 -16.48 20.66 -9.89
CA TYR A 211 -16.41 19.29 -10.38
C TYR A 211 -17.76 18.66 -10.68
N MET A 212 -18.78 18.90 -9.86
CA MET A 212 -19.99 18.08 -9.86
C MET A 212 -21.29 18.90 -10.02
N THR A 213 -22.22 18.28 -10.74
CA THR A 213 -23.60 18.77 -10.96
C THR A 213 -24.62 18.02 -10.08
N GLY A 214 -24.20 16.94 -9.43
CA GLY A 214 -24.99 16.21 -8.46
C GLY A 214 -24.37 14.88 -8.07
N VAL A 215 -24.91 14.28 -7.02
CA VAL A 215 -24.59 12.92 -6.57
C VAL A 215 -25.88 12.12 -6.62
N ARG A 216 -25.85 10.94 -7.21
CA ARG A 216 -26.95 9.96 -7.23
C ARG A 216 -26.49 8.72 -6.49
N TYR A 217 -27.42 8.01 -5.89
CA TYR A 217 -27.08 6.75 -5.26
C TYR A 217 -28.29 5.83 -5.23
N SER A 218 -28.04 4.53 -5.26
CA SER A 218 -29.08 3.52 -5.26
C SER A 218 -28.59 2.18 -4.73
N GLN A 219 -29.52 1.32 -4.34
CA GLN A 219 -29.24 -0.12 -4.31
C GLN A 219 -28.98 -0.58 -5.76
N PHE A 220 -27.78 -1.07 -6.05
CA PHE A 220 -27.41 -1.54 -7.39
C PHE A 220 -27.78 -3.00 -7.61
N ASN A 221 -27.49 -3.84 -6.62
CA ASN A 221 -27.90 -5.24 -6.55
C ASN A 221 -28.10 -5.64 -5.08
N GLU A 222 -28.39 -6.90 -4.78
CA GLU A 222 -28.70 -7.38 -3.42
C GLU A 222 -27.64 -7.06 -2.34
N ASN A 223 -26.38 -6.85 -2.72
CA ASN A 223 -25.28 -6.65 -1.78
C ASN A 223 -24.42 -5.40 -2.05
N THR A 224 -24.83 -4.56 -2.99
CA THR A 224 -24.04 -3.40 -3.43
C THR A 224 -24.89 -2.14 -3.47
N VAL A 225 -24.45 -1.10 -2.75
CA VAL A 225 -24.95 0.26 -2.89
C VAL A 225 -24.01 1.02 -3.80
N ARG A 226 -24.56 1.63 -4.84
CA ARG A 226 -23.80 2.41 -5.83
C ARG A 226 -24.03 3.89 -5.61
N ILE A 227 -22.95 4.66 -5.60
CA ILE A 227 -22.94 6.11 -5.56
C ILE A 227 -22.30 6.60 -6.86
N VAL A 228 -22.92 7.58 -7.52
CA VAL A 228 -22.53 8.13 -8.81
C VAL A 228 -22.50 9.64 -8.70
N VAL A 229 -21.34 10.24 -8.92
CA VAL A 229 -21.18 11.69 -9.02
C VAL A 229 -21.32 12.07 -10.49
N ASP A 230 -22.31 12.92 -10.81
CA ASP A 230 -22.43 13.53 -12.13
C ASP A 230 -21.43 14.68 -12.22
N LEU A 231 -20.43 14.56 -13.11
CA LEU A 231 -19.31 15.50 -13.21
C LEU A 231 -19.50 16.51 -14.35
N LYS A 232 -18.83 17.66 -14.24
CA LYS A 232 -18.70 18.68 -15.29
C LYS A 232 -17.55 18.39 -16.26
N GLY A 233 -16.65 17.48 -15.89
CA GLY A 233 -15.49 17.06 -16.67
C GLY A 233 -14.91 15.73 -16.17
N LYS A 234 -13.93 15.20 -16.89
CA LYS A 234 -13.26 13.94 -16.55
C LYS A 234 -12.38 14.13 -15.31
N THR A 235 -12.79 13.58 -14.17
CA THR A 235 -12.04 13.67 -12.92
C THR A 235 -12.29 12.42 -12.08
N ALA A 236 -11.22 11.81 -11.57
CA ALA A 236 -11.31 10.67 -10.66
C ALA A 236 -11.37 11.13 -9.20
N GLY A 237 -12.22 10.48 -8.41
CA GLY A 237 -12.28 10.72 -6.96
C GLY A 237 -11.40 9.74 -6.18
N LYS A 238 -10.87 10.20 -5.04
CA LYS A 238 -10.08 9.40 -4.10
C LYS A 238 -10.98 8.71 -3.08
N VAL A 239 -10.76 7.43 -2.83
CA VAL A 239 -11.58 6.64 -1.89
C VAL A 239 -10.81 6.36 -0.62
N SER A 240 -11.44 6.59 0.53
CA SER A 240 -10.92 6.17 1.83
C SER A 240 -12.05 5.67 2.75
N LEU A 241 -11.69 4.96 3.82
CA LEU A 241 -12.61 4.46 4.83
C LEU A 241 -12.27 5.11 6.18
N SER A 242 -13.28 5.34 7.02
CA SER A 242 -13.06 5.67 8.42
C SER A 242 -12.34 4.55 9.17
N THR A 243 -11.74 4.89 10.30
CA THR A 243 -11.01 3.93 11.13
C THR A 243 -11.86 2.74 11.59
N ASP A 244 -13.14 2.96 11.89
CA ASP A 244 -14.11 1.90 12.23
C ASP A 244 -14.69 1.17 11.01
N ARG A 245 -14.27 1.57 9.80
CA ARG A 245 -14.73 1.09 8.49
C ARG A 245 -16.25 1.18 8.29
N LYS A 246 -16.93 2.04 9.05
CA LYS A 246 -18.37 2.27 8.86
C LYS A 246 -18.65 3.38 7.87
N THR A 247 -17.67 4.23 7.56
CA THR A 247 -17.86 5.37 6.67
C THR A 247 -16.91 5.27 5.48
N VAL A 248 -17.44 5.42 4.27
CA VAL A 248 -16.69 5.60 3.03
C VAL A 248 -16.65 7.07 2.67
N TYR A 249 -15.52 7.50 2.16
CA TYR A 249 -15.25 8.84 1.70
C TYR A 249 -14.83 8.78 0.24
N LEU A 250 -15.52 9.53 -0.62
CA LEU A 250 -15.14 9.76 -2.01
C LEU A 250 -14.82 11.25 -2.19
N GLU A 251 -13.55 11.58 -2.36
CA GLU A 251 -13.00 12.94 -2.30
C GLU A 251 -12.53 13.43 -3.68
N PHE A 252 -12.84 14.70 -3.96
CA PHE A 252 -12.36 15.45 -5.12
C PHE A 252 -11.65 16.70 -4.61
N ASP A 253 -10.33 16.78 -4.78
CA ASP A 253 -9.54 17.93 -4.33
C ASP A 253 -9.91 19.19 -5.11
N LYS A 254 -9.94 20.34 -4.44
CA LYS A 254 -10.15 21.64 -5.08
C LYS A 254 -8.92 22.04 -5.91
N PRO A 255 -9.09 22.74 -7.05
CA PRO A 255 -7.97 23.12 -7.91
C PRO A 255 -6.89 23.95 -7.21
N ASP A 256 -7.29 24.77 -6.23
CA ASP A 256 -6.42 25.68 -5.48
C ASP A 256 -6.05 25.15 -4.08
N ALA A 257 -6.40 23.89 -3.76
CA ALA A 257 -5.95 23.30 -2.50
C ALA A 257 -4.42 23.24 -2.51
N PRO A 258 -3.73 23.66 -1.43
CA PRO A 258 -2.31 23.34 -1.30
C PRO A 258 -2.20 21.83 -1.47
N SER A 259 -1.44 21.39 -2.48
CA SER A 259 -1.08 19.99 -2.62
C SER A 259 -0.64 19.52 -1.25
N ASN A 260 -1.16 18.37 -0.80
CA ASN A 260 -0.63 17.64 0.36
C ASN A 260 0.89 17.82 0.34
N PRO A 261 1.56 18.26 1.43
CA PRO A 261 2.96 18.68 1.37
C PRO A 261 3.71 17.68 0.50
N GLU A 262 4.28 18.19 -0.60
CA GLU A 262 5.28 17.44 -1.34
C GLU A 262 6.14 16.76 -0.29
N ILE A 263 6.34 15.44 -0.43
CA ILE A 263 7.47 14.80 0.22
C ILE A 263 8.63 15.77 -0.05
N PRO A 264 9.22 16.40 0.99
CA PRO A 264 10.25 17.38 0.76
C PRO A 264 11.25 16.74 -0.18
N ALA A 265 11.51 17.37 -1.32
CA ALA A 265 12.61 16.95 -2.18
C ALA A 265 13.80 16.71 -1.24
N GLU A 266 14.32 15.48 -1.22
CA GLU A 266 15.49 15.20 -0.42
C GLU A 266 16.54 16.28 -0.74
N PRO A 267 17.22 16.84 0.28
CA PRO A 267 18.21 17.89 0.05
C PRO A 267 19.15 17.44 -1.05
N GLY A 268 19.13 18.17 -2.17
CA GLY A 268 19.68 17.75 -3.43
C GLY A 268 21.06 17.11 -3.27
N ILE A 269 21.17 15.86 -3.71
CA ILE A 269 22.45 15.30 -4.11
C ILE A 269 22.98 16.28 -5.18
N PRO A 270 24.17 16.87 -5.00
CA PRO A 270 24.73 17.72 -6.04
C PRO A 270 24.80 16.87 -7.31
N ALA A 271 24.06 17.28 -8.33
CA ALA A 271 24.21 16.70 -9.66
C ALA A 271 25.66 16.98 -10.08
N ASP A 272 26.50 15.95 -10.03
CA ASP A 272 27.76 15.99 -10.75
C ASP A 272 27.41 16.22 -12.24
N PRO A 273 28.05 17.20 -12.91
CA PRO A 273 27.73 17.50 -14.29
C PRO A 273 28.32 16.40 -15.16
N VAL A 274 27.59 15.30 -15.31
CA VAL A 274 27.79 14.41 -16.45
C VAL A 274 27.11 15.07 -17.63
N ASP A 275 27.91 15.84 -18.37
CA ASP A 275 27.59 16.27 -19.73
C ASP A 275 27.30 15.03 -20.59
N ARG A 276 26.02 14.64 -20.63
CA ARG A 276 25.46 13.80 -21.66
C ARG A 276 24.46 14.65 -22.42
N GLY A 277 24.98 15.41 -23.37
CA GLY A 277 24.16 16.01 -24.41
C GLY A 277 23.38 14.92 -25.16
N ASP A 278 22.10 14.77 -24.83
CA ASP A 278 20.98 14.63 -25.78
C ASP A 278 19.65 14.75 -25.01
N THR A 279 19.25 15.98 -24.69
CA THR A 279 17.99 16.31 -24.03
C THR A 279 16.92 16.62 -25.09
N ASP A 280 16.09 15.64 -25.49
CA ASP A 280 14.71 15.94 -25.96
C ASP A 280 13.75 14.75 -26.26
N VAL A 281 14.08 13.47 -26.00
CA VAL A 281 13.24 12.35 -26.49
C VAL A 281 12.71 11.35 -25.45
N ARG A 282 13.10 11.47 -24.18
CA ARG A 282 12.69 10.47 -23.15
C ARG A 282 11.52 10.91 -22.27
N GLU A 283 11.33 12.21 -22.04
CA GLU A 283 10.19 12.72 -21.26
C GLU A 283 8.84 12.64 -22.00
N ALA A 284 8.83 12.34 -23.30
CA ALA A 284 7.61 12.32 -24.12
C ALA A 284 6.84 10.97 -24.18
N ARG A 285 6.99 10.05 -23.22
CA ARG A 285 6.70 8.61 -23.48
C ARG A 285 5.96 7.75 -22.43
N ILE A 286 5.53 8.29 -21.29
CA ILE A 286 4.67 7.55 -20.35
C ILE A 286 3.21 8.00 -20.56
N PRO A 287 2.30 7.10 -20.99
CA PRO A 287 0.88 7.45 -21.12
C PRO A 287 0.27 7.74 -19.74
N VAL A 288 -0.60 8.73 -19.64
CA VAL A 288 -1.41 8.93 -18.43
C VAL A 288 -2.50 7.87 -18.34
N LEU A 289 -2.93 7.53 -17.13
CA LEU A 289 -4.12 6.68 -16.96
C LEU A 289 -5.35 7.42 -17.47
N ASP A 290 -6.21 6.69 -18.17
CA ASP A 290 -7.57 7.13 -18.38
C ASP A 290 -8.19 7.44 -17.01
N TRP A 291 -8.93 8.54 -16.93
CA TRP A 291 -9.56 8.98 -15.68
C TRP A 291 -10.46 7.92 -15.02
N ARG A 292 -10.96 6.93 -15.80
CA ARG A 292 -11.68 5.76 -15.28
C ARG A 292 -10.77 4.77 -14.52
N ALA A 293 -9.49 4.75 -14.85
CA ALA A 293 -8.45 3.93 -14.23
C ALA A 293 -7.59 4.71 -13.21
N THR A 294 -7.63 6.04 -13.20
CA THR A 294 -6.99 6.87 -12.17
C THR A 294 -7.52 6.52 -10.77
N GLY A 295 -6.62 6.51 -9.78
CA GLY A 295 -6.93 6.20 -8.39
C GLY A 295 -6.99 4.71 -8.04
N LYS A 296 -6.77 3.82 -9.03
CA LYS A 296 -6.61 2.37 -8.79
C LYS A 296 -5.47 2.12 -7.82
N LEU A 297 -5.72 1.25 -6.83
CA LEU A 297 -4.72 0.86 -5.84
C LEU A 297 -3.90 -0.31 -6.37
N ILE A 298 -2.64 -0.05 -6.68
CA ILE A 298 -1.68 -1.05 -7.14
C ILE A 298 -0.70 -1.30 -6.00
N VAL A 299 -0.68 -2.54 -5.53
CA VAL A 299 0.30 -2.99 -4.56
C VAL A 299 1.50 -3.56 -5.30
N VAL A 300 2.68 -3.05 -4.99
CA VAL A 300 3.94 -3.53 -5.56
C VAL A 300 4.67 -4.33 -4.51
N ASP A 301 4.78 -5.63 -4.77
CA ASP A 301 5.57 -6.57 -4.01
C ASP A 301 7.03 -6.53 -4.48
N VAL A 302 7.92 -6.05 -3.61
CA VAL A 302 9.34 -5.97 -3.92
C VAL A 302 10.00 -7.28 -3.47
N GLY A 303 10.32 -8.15 -4.42
CA GLY A 303 10.84 -9.50 -4.16
C GLY A 303 12.01 -9.51 -3.18
N HIS A 304 12.09 -10.54 -2.34
CA HIS A 304 13.14 -10.71 -1.32
C HIS A 304 13.17 -9.61 -0.25
N GLY A 305 14.31 -9.39 0.42
CA GLY A 305 14.52 -8.34 1.42
C GLY A 305 15.08 -8.84 2.74
N GLY A 306 15.81 -7.98 3.44
CA GLY A 306 16.50 -8.27 4.68
C GLY A 306 17.55 -9.37 4.50
N LYS A 307 17.37 -10.49 5.21
CA LYS A 307 18.28 -11.64 5.16
C LYS A 307 18.12 -12.52 3.93
N ASP A 308 17.04 -12.35 3.18
CA ASP A 308 16.86 -13.02 1.89
C ASP A 308 17.39 -12.07 0.80
N PRO A 309 18.58 -12.34 0.24
CA PRO A 309 19.13 -11.49 -0.80
C PRO A 309 18.51 -11.74 -2.18
N GLY A 310 17.75 -12.82 -2.33
CA GLY A 310 17.42 -13.38 -3.64
C GLY A 310 18.66 -13.87 -4.39
N ALA A 311 18.59 -13.83 -5.71
CA ALA A 311 19.70 -14.20 -6.57
C ALA A 311 20.92 -13.27 -6.42
N GLU A 312 22.09 -13.82 -6.73
CA GLU A 312 23.37 -13.12 -6.69
C GLU A 312 23.89 -12.89 -8.11
N GLY A 313 24.08 -11.64 -8.50
CA GLY A 313 24.76 -11.29 -9.75
C GLY A 313 26.27 -11.29 -9.56
N LYS A 314 26.99 -12.11 -10.35
CA LYS A 314 28.46 -12.17 -10.34
C LYS A 314 29.04 -11.91 -11.73
N LEU A 315 30.07 -11.06 -11.77
CA LEU A 315 30.93 -10.90 -12.92
C LEU A 315 32.32 -11.45 -12.58
N ASP A 316 32.84 -12.37 -13.40
CA ASP A 316 34.13 -13.04 -13.19
C ASP A 316 34.29 -13.65 -11.77
N GLY A 317 33.19 -14.16 -11.21
CA GLY A 317 33.15 -14.76 -9.88
C GLY A 317 33.08 -13.76 -8.72
N VAL A 318 33.10 -12.46 -8.99
CA VAL A 318 33.01 -11.39 -8.00
C VAL A 318 31.57 -10.89 -7.90
N HIS A 319 31.06 -10.82 -6.67
CA HIS A 319 29.76 -10.26 -6.34
C HIS A 319 29.60 -8.83 -6.88
N GLN A 320 28.48 -8.55 -7.54
CA GLN A 320 28.16 -7.21 -8.07
C GLN A 320 26.87 -6.66 -7.45
N ILE A 321 25.83 -7.48 -7.36
CA ILE A 321 24.51 -7.03 -6.93
C ILE A 321 23.70 -8.17 -6.33
N TRP A 322 22.86 -7.85 -5.34
CA TRP A 322 21.80 -8.73 -4.87
C TRP A 322 20.47 -8.40 -5.56
N GLU A 323 19.70 -9.43 -5.86
CA GLU A 323 18.37 -9.28 -6.46
C GLU A 323 17.47 -8.35 -5.64
N LYS A 324 17.49 -8.48 -4.30
CA LYS A 324 16.67 -7.64 -3.42
C LYS A 324 16.90 -6.13 -3.59
N ASP A 325 18.14 -5.73 -3.91
CA ASP A 325 18.57 -4.34 -4.03
C ASP A 325 18.14 -3.80 -5.40
N LEU A 326 18.31 -4.61 -6.45
CA LEU A 326 17.82 -4.32 -7.80
C LEU A 326 16.28 -4.21 -7.83
N ASN A 327 15.59 -5.17 -7.21
CA ASN A 327 14.13 -5.16 -7.10
C ASN A 327 13.63 -3.89 -6.39
N LEU A 328 14.33 -3.45 -5.33
CA LEU A 328 13.97 -2.25 -4.59
C LEU A 328 14.16 -0.98 -5.43
N ALA A 329 15.28 -0.84 -6.13
CA ALA A 329 15.54 0.29 -7.01
C ALA A 329 14.46 0.40 -8.10
N ILE A 330 14.10 -0.73 -8.73
CA ILE A 330 13.05 -0.80 -9.74
C ILE A 330 11.69 -0.42 -9.15
N ALA A 331 11.33 -0.95 -7.97
CA ALA A 331 10.03 -0.70 -7.36
C ALA A 331 9.85 0.77 -6.93
N LEU A 332 10.90 1.40 -6.38
CA LEU A 332 10.88 2.82 -6.04
C LEU A 332 10.65 3.68 -7.28
N ARG A 333 11.35 3.37 -8.38
CA ARG A 333 11.18 4.10 -9.63
C ARG A 333 9.81 3.86 -10.27
N LEU A 334 9.33 2.61 -10.25
CA LEU A 334 7.99 2.25 -10.74
C LEU A 334 6.88 3.01 -9.98
N ARG A 335 7.03 3.18 -8.67
CA ARG A 335 6.11 3.96 -7.85
C ARG A 335 6.00 5.40 -8.34
N GLU A 336 7.12 6.07 -8.57
CA GLU A 336 7.12 7.46 -9.06
C GLU A 336 6.35 7.57 -10.38
N ILE A 337 6.71 6.76 -11.37
CA ILE A 337 6.11 6.78 -12.71
C ILE A 337 4.61 6.52 -12.66
N LEU A 338 4.16 5.50 -11.91
CA LEU A 338 2.74 5.17 -11.84
C LEU A 338 1.94 6.16 -10.99
N THR A 339 2.54 6.76 -9.95
CA THR A 339 1.90 7.84 -9.19
C THR A 339 1.70 9.07 -10.09
N GLU A 340 2.70 9.45 -10.89
CA GLU A 340 2.58 10.53 -11.88
C GLU A 340 1.51 10.23 -12.94
N ALA A 341 1.36 8.96 -13.33
CA ALA A 341 0.30 8.52 -14.23
C ALA A 341 -1.11 8.49 -13.59
N GLY A 342 -1.21 8.70 -12.26
CA GLY A 342 -2.46 8.82 -11.52
C GLY A 342 -2.91 7.58 -10.74
N ALA A 343 -2.08 6.55 -10.58
CA ALA A 343 -2.39 5.39 -9.73
C ALA A 343 -2.04 5.67 -8.26
N ASN A 344 -2.71 4.95 -7.35
CA ASN A 344 -2.30 4.89 -5.94
C ASN A 344 -1.37 3.70 -5.76
N ILE A 345 -0.10 3.95 -5.41
CA ILE A 345 0.90 2.89 -5.26
C ILE A 345 1.24 2.66 -3.80
N VAL A 346 1.20 1.39 -3.38
CA VAL A 346 1.74 0.94 -2.09
C VAL A 346 2.84 -0.08 -2.34
N LEU A 347 4.05 0.25 -1.92
CA LEU A 347 5.14 -0.74 -1.87
C LEU A 347 4.99 -1.58 -0.60
N LEU A 348 5.10 -2.90 -0.72
CA LEU A 348 5.09 -3.77 0.46
C LEU A 348 6.35 -3.62 1.33
N ARG A 349 7.45 -3.19 0.71
CA ARG A 349 8.65 -2.62 1.34
C ARG A 349 9.24 -1.53 0.46
N ASP A 350 9.69 -0.44 1.07
CA ASP A 350 10.37 0.69 0.43
C ASP A 350 11.83 0.86 0.93
N THR A 351 12.28 -0.09 1.74
CA THR A 351 13.63 -0.24 2.27
C THR A 351 14.05 -1.71 2.21
N ASP A 352 15.30 -2.01 2.57
CA ASP A 352 15.77 -3.39 2.73
C ASP A 352 15.20 -4.02 4.01
N SER A 353 13.91 -4.37 3.97
CA SER A 353 13.21 -5.04 5.06
C SER A 353 12.73 -6.43 4.62
N PRO A 354 12.73 -7.42 5.54
CA PRO A 354 12.29 -8.75 5.21
C PRO A 354 10.77 -8.80 5.03
N MET A 355 10.31 -9.65 4.11
CA MET A 355 8.90 -9.96 3.94
C MET A 355 8.70 -11.42 3.56
N THR A 356 7.82 -12.12 4.27
CA THR A 356 7.57 -13.54 4.02
C THR A 356 6.70 -13.75 2.78
N LEU A 357 6.85 -14.90 2.14
CA LEU A 357 6.13 -15.26 0.91
C LEU A 357 4.60 -15.11 1.01
N TYR A 358 4.01 -15.49 2.16
CA TYR A 358 2.55 -15.42 2.35
C TYR A 358 2.06 -14.05 2.80
N ALA A 359 2.89 -13.26 3.50
CA ALA A 359 2.54 -11.90 3.89
C ALA A 359 2.35 -10.98 2.67
N ARG A 360 3.01 -11.28 1.54
CA ARG A 360 2.96 -10.49 0.30
C ARG A 360 1.53 -10.38 -0.26
N PRO A 361 0.89 -11.49 -0.67
CA PRO A 361 -0.50 -11.45 -1.12
C PRO A 361 -1.48 -11.10 0.00
N GLU A 362 -1.20 -11.46 1.25
CA GLU A 362 -2.06 -11.10 2.39
C GLU A 362 -2.15 -9.58 2.59
N ALA A 363 -1.01 -8.87 2.53
CA ALA A 363 -0.98 -7.42 2.61
C ALA A 363 -1.77 -6.78 1.46
N ALA A 364 -1.61 -7.26 0.23
CA ALA A 364 -2.38 -6.79 -0.91
C ALA A 364 -3.89 -7.04 -0.75
N ASN A 365 -4.27 -8.21 -0.24
CA ASN A 365 -5.66 -8.57 0.03
C ASN A 365 -6.27 -7.65 1.09
N THR A 366 -5.55 -7.41 2.19
CA THR A 366 -6.05 -6.56 3.29
C THR A 366 -6.21 -5.11 2.86
N LEU A 367 -5.38 -4.64 1.93
CA LEU A 367 -5.51 -3.33 1.31
C LEU A 367 -6.68 -3.27 0.30
N ASN A 368 -7.32 -4.39 -0.02
CA ASN A 368 -8.29 -4.50 -1.12
C ASN A 368 -7.70 -3.94 -2.43
N ALA A 369 -6.44 -4.25 -2.71
CA ALA A 369 -5.77 -3.75 -3.91
C ALA A 369 -6.54 -4.14 -5.17
N ASP A 370 -6.55 -3.25 -6.16
CA ASP A 370 -7.08 -3.55 -7.50
C ASP A 370 -6.13 -4.47 -8.29
N MET A 371 -4.83 -4.47 -7.92
CA MET A 371 -3.79 -5.24 -8.59
C MET A 371 -2.59 -5.49 -7.67
N LEU A 372 -1.93 -6.64 -7.85
CA LEU A 372 -0.65 -6.97 -7.24
C LEU A 372 0.44 -7.18 -8.30
N ILE A 373 1.52 -6.41 -8.23
CA ILE A 373 2.69 -6.54 -9.12
C ILE A 373 3.88 -6.96 -8.28
N SER A 374 4.42 -8.14 -8.52
CA SER A 374 5.63 -8.62 -7.85
C SER A 374 6.85 -8.47 -8.76
N ILE A 375 7.86 -7.74 -8.27
CA ILE A 375 9.09 -7.41 -8.99
C ILE A 375 10.19 -8.39 -8.57
N HIS A 376 10.69 -9.14 -9.54
CA HIS A 376 11.78 -10.11 -9.40
C HIS A 376 12.77 -10.03 -10.57
N ASN A 377 13.93 -10.64 -10.35
CA ASN A 377 14.97 -10.82 -11.36
C ASN A 377 15.59 -12.22 -11.20
N ASN A 378 15.30 -13.08 -12.15
CA ASN A 378 15.55 -14.51 -12.10
C ASN A 378 17.04 -14.88 -11.95
N ALA A 379 17.27 -16.16 -11.66
CA ALA A 379 18.56 -16.81 -11.82
C ALA A 379 18.40 -18.32 -12.01
N ASN A 380 19.44 -18.94 -12.54
CA ASN A 380 19.56 -20.39 -12.64
C ASN A 380 20.92 -20.89 -12.15
N GLU A 381 20.99 -22.19 -11.87
CA GLU A 381 22.25 -22.87 -11.49
C GLU A 381 23.33 -22.78 -12.57
N THR A 382 22.92 -22.60 -13.83
CA THR A 382 23.81 -22.41 -14.97
C THR A 382 23.70 -20.99 -15.50
N THR A 383 24.75 -20.54 -16.19
CA THR A 383 24.82 -19.18 -16.74
C THR A 383 24.15 -19.03 -18.11
N THR A 384 23.67 -20.14 -18.70
CA THR A 384 23.10 -20.14 -20.06
C THR A 384 21.71 -19.51 -20.15
N PRO A 385 20.74 -19.81 -19.26
CA PRO A 385 19.39 -19.26 -19.35
C PRO A 385 19.39 -17.74 -19.23
N ASN A 386 18.64 -17.08 -20.09
CA ASN A 386 18.52 -15.63 -20.15
C ASN A 386 17.10 -15.22 -20.55
N GLY A 387 16.81 -13.93 -20.44
CA GLY A 387 15.56 -13.34 -20.91
C GLY A 387 14.54 -13.01 -19.84
N THR A 388 13.43 -12.39 -20.27
CA THR A 388 12.33 -11.91 -19.43
C THR A 388 11.12 -12.84 -19.52
N GLU A 389 10.47 -13.13 -18.39
CA GLU A 389 9.14 -13.77 -18.33
C GLU A 389 8.21 -13.07 -17.33
N VAL A 390 6.90 -13.13 -17.59
CA VAL A 390 5.87 -12.70 -16.64
C VAL A 390 4.97 -13.86 -16.26
N LEU A 391 4.90 -14.14 -14.97
CA LEU A 391 4.13 -15.22 -14.39
C LEU A 391 2.78 -14.68 -13.92
N TYR A 392 1.71 -15.45 -14.13
CA TYR A 392 0.35 -15.07 -13.72
C TYR A 392 -0.43 -16.30 -13.26
N TYR A 393 -1.57 -16.09 -12.63
CA TYR A 393 -2.55 -17.15 -12.40
C TYR A 393 -3.96 -16.61 -12.64
N THR A 394 -4.68 -17.20 -13.59
CA THR A 394 -6.08 -16.81 -13.86
C THR A 394 -7.01 -17.41 -12.80
N LYS A 395 -7.82 -16.56 -12.18
CA LYS A 395 -8.85 -16.98 -11.21
C LYS A 395 -10.25 -16.66 -11.74
N GLU A 396 -11.23 -17.44 -11.31
CA GLU A 396 -12.61 -17.32 -11.81
C GLU A 396 -13.28 -15.98 -11.49
N TRP A 397 -12.91 -15.33 -10.39
CA TRP A 397 -13.54 -14.09 -9.91
C TRP A 397 -12.82 -12.80 -10.34
N GLU A 398 -11.72 -12.89 -11.09
CA GLU A 398 -10.93 -11.71 -11.53
C GLU A 398 -11.73 -10.75 -12.41
N ALA A 399 -12.75 -11.25 -13.11
CA ALA A 399 -13.63 -10.41 -13.94
C ALA A 399 -14.25 -9.24 -13.15
N GLY A 400 -14.46 -9.41 -11.83
CA GLY A 400 -14.97 -8.35 -10.96
C GLY A 400 -14.02 -7.17 -10.73
N TYR A 401 -12.73 -7.31 -11.11
CA TYR A 401 -11.72 -6.26 -11.00
C TYR A 401 -11.55 -5.46 -12.30
N GLY A 402 -12.20 -5.87 -13.39
CA GLY A 402 -12.11 -5.24 -14.71
C GLY A 402 -10.85 -5.60 -15.50
N VAL A 403 -9.78 -6.09 -14.86
CA VAL A 403 -8.56 -6.56 -15.52
C VAL A 403 -8.29 -8.01 -15.14
N LEU A 404 -7.83 -8.84 -16.09
CA LEU A 404 -7.45 -10.24 -15.81
C LEU A 404 -5.94 -10.34 -15.62
N SER A 405 -5.49 -11.26 -14.74
CA SER A 405 -4.05 -11.48 -14.52
C SER A 405 -3.29 -11.84 -15.80
N LYS A 406 -3.94 -12.57 -16.70
CA LYS A 406 -3.38 -12.97 -17.99
C LYS A 406 -3.15 -11.77 -18.92
N ASP A 407 -4.11 -10.86 -19.00
CA ASP A 407 -4.05 -9.70 -19.90
C ASP A 407 -3.02 -8.68 -19.39
N LEU A 408 -2.97 -8.50 -18.07
CA LEU A 408 -1.93 -7.73 -17.39
C LEU A 408 -0.54 -8.30 -17.68
N ALA A 409 -0.34 -9.61 -17.52
CA ALA A 409 0.94 -10.25 -17.80
C ALA A 409 1.35 -10.09 -19.27
N ALA A 410 0.42 -10.26 -20.20
CA ALA A 410 0.68 -10.11 -21.63
C ALA A 410 1.09 -8.66 -21.99
N ALA A 411 0.42 -7.66 -21.41
CA ALA A 411 0.73 -6.25 -21.63
C ALA A 411 2.14 -5.90 -21.11
N ILE A 412 2.47 -6.36 -19.90
CA ILE A 412 3.80 -6.12 -19.30
C ILE A 412 4.90 -6.84 -20.09
N GLN A 413 4.74 -8.12 -20.42
CA GLN A 413 5.73 -8.88 -21.20
C GLN A 413 6.06 -8.16 -22.51
N LYS A 414 5.03 -7.69 -23.24
CA LYS A 414 5.20 -6.99 -24.51
C LYS A 414 6.07 -5.72 -24.36
N GLU A 415 5.80 -4.90 -23.34
CA GLU A 415 6.55 -3.67 -23.11
C GLU A 415 7.98 -3.95 -22.63
N MET A 416 8.18 -4.97 -21.79
CA MET A 416 9.51 -5.37 -21.32
C MET A 416 10.44 -5.77 -22.47
N ILE A 417 9.93 -6.58 -23.41
CA ILE A 417 10.71 -6.99 -24.59
C ILE A 417 10.99 -5.82 -25.51
N ALA A 418 10.03 -4.91 -25.69
CA ALA A 418 10.21 -3.73 -26.54
C ALA A 418 11.23 -2.72 -25.96
N GLU A 419 11.27 -2.54 -24.64
CA GLU A 419 12.12 -1.55 -23.99
C GLU A 419 13.52 -2.08 -23.66
N ILE A 420 13.62 -3.31 -23.14
CA ILE A 420 14.90 -3.87 -22.64
C ILE A 420 15.61 -4.69 -23.73
N GLY A 421 14.86 -5.36 -24.61
CA GLY A 421 15.43 -6.16 -25.71
C GLY A 421 16.00 -7.52 -25.29
N PHE A 422 15.68 -7.99 -24.09
CA PHE A 422 16.03 -9.33 -23.63
C PHE A 422 15.28 -10.43 -24.39
N PHE A 423 15.76 -11.66 -24.30
CA PHE A 423 15.10 -12.82 -24.92
C PHE A 423 13.67 -12.99 -24.37
N ASP A 424 12.69 -13.12 -25.26
CA ASP A 424 11.27 -13.27 -24.90
C ASP A 424 10.97 -14.72 -24.48
N ARG A 425 10.77 -14.93 -23.17
CA ARG A 425 10.40 -16.23 -22.60
C ARG A 425 8.89 -16.40 -22.44
N GLY A 426 8.12 -15.37 -22.81
CA GLY A 426 6.67 -15.32 -22.79
C GLY A 426 6.06 -15.24 -21.39
N ILE A 427 4.73 -15.38 -21.36
CA ILE A 427 3.95 -15.43 -20.12
C ILE A 427 3.68 -16.87 -19.67
N LYS A 428 3.64 -17.11 -18.36
CA LYS A 428 3.43 -18.46 -17.80
C LYS A 428 2.33 -18.48 -16.75
N ASN A 429 1.38 -19.40 -16.91
CA ASN A 429 0.38 -19.67 -15.89
C ASN A 429 1.01 -20.51 -14.75
N LYS A 430 0.95 -19.99 -13.52
CA LYS A 430 1.66 -20.47 -12.33
C LYS A 430 0.73 -20.56 -11.11
N PRO A 431 -0.29 -21.45 -11.15
CA PRO A 431 -1.21 -21.66 -10.04
C PRO A 431 -0.51 -22.13 -8.75
N GLU A 432 0.72 -22.64 -8.84
CA GLU A 432 1.50 -23.14 -7.71
C GLU A 432 2.21 -22.04 -6.90
N TYR A 433 2.29 -20.80 -7.41
CA TYR A 433 3.06 -19.72 -6.78
C TYR A 433 2.19 -18.99 -5.74
N ALA A 434 2.65 -18.93 -4.49
CA ALA A 434 1.85 -18.43 -3.37
C ALA A 434 1.42 -16.96 -3.54
N VAL A 435 2.31 -16.08 -4.01
CA VAL A 435 1.97 -14.67 -4.31
C VAL A 435 0.82 -14.57 -5.32
N LEU A 436 0.78 -15.49 -6.29
CA LEU A 436 -0.25 -15.52 -7.33
C LEU A 436 -1.51 -16.25 -6.90
N ASN A 437 -1.44 -17.33 -6.13
CA ASN A 437 -2.63 -18.13 -5.79
C ASN A 437 -3.33 -17.71 -4.50
N LYS A 438 -2.67 -16.91 -3.65
CA LYS A 438 -3.27 -16.35 -2.43
C LYS A 438 -3.78 -14.93 -2.59
N SER A 439 -3.41 -14.23 -3.66
CA SER A 439 -4.00 -12.92 -3.98
C SER A 439 -5.47 -13.08 -4.39
N LEU A 440 -6.30 -12.12 -4.00
CA LEU A 440 -7.73 -12.06 -4.35
C LEU A 440 -7.97 -11.22 -5.61
N MET A 441 -7.05 -10.29 -5.89
CA MET A 441 -7.03 -9.45 -7.07
C MET A 441 -6.14 -10.02 -8.18
N PRO A 442 -6.22 -9.47 -9.41
CA PRO A 442 -5.27 -9.76 -10.47
C PRO A 442 -3.83 -9.55 -10.04
N ALA A 443 -2.97 -10.53 -10.31
CA ALA A 443 -1.60 -10.56 -9.82
C ALA A 443 -0.61 -11.10 -10.86
N VAL A 444 0.59 -10.51 -10.88
CA VAL A 444 1.71 -10.97 -11.71
C VAL A 444 3.01 -11.02 -10.91
N ILE A 445 3.93 -11.88 -11.33
CA ILE A 445 5.35 -11.85 -10.94
C ILE A 445 6.15 -11.60 -12.21
N ILE A 446 7.00 -10.59 -12.19
CA ILE A 446 7.81 -10.18 -13.33
C ILE A 446 9.24 -10.63 -13.05
N GLU A 447 9.78 -11.47 -13.93
CA GLU A 447 11.17 -11.91 -13.93
C GLU A 447 11.91 -11.13 -15.01
N GLY A 448 12.54 -10.01 -14.65
CA GLY A 448 13.05 -9.03 -15.62
C GLY A 448 14.18 -9.52 -16.51
N GLY A 449 15.05 -10.38 -15.97
CA GLY A 449 16.23 -10.93 -16.63
C GLY A 449 16.93 -11.91 -15.69
N HIS A 450 17.99 -12.58 -16.16
CA HIS A 450 18.70 -13.57 -15.35
C HIS A 450 20.02 -13.02 -14.78
N LEU A 451 20.09 -12.80 -13.46
CA LEU A 451 21.30 -12.35 -12.77
C LEU A 451 22.47 -13.35 -12.90
N SER A 452 22.17 -14.63 -13.16
CA SER A 452 23.17 -15.66 -13.42
C SER A 452 23.73 -15.65 -14.84
N ASN A 453 23.09 -14.95 -15.78
CA ASN A 453 23.56 -14.86 -17.17
C ASN A 453 24.45 -13.63 -17.34
N PRO A 454 25.71 -13.78 -17.81
CA PRO A 454 26.61 -12.64 -17.97
C PRO A 454 26.10 -11.57 -18.95
N GLY A 455 25.34 -11.96 -19.98
CA GLY A 455 24.77 -11.04 -20.96
C GLY A 455 23.67 -10.17 -20.35
N ASP A 456 22.68 -10.80 -19.71
CA ASP A 456 21.63 -10.07 -18.99
C ASP A 456 22.23 -9.25 -17.85
N LEU A 457 23.09 -9.85 -17.01
CA LEU A 457 23.71 -9.18 -15.86
C LEU A 457 24.45 -7.90 -16.26
N THR A 458 25.19 -7.90 -17.37
CA THR A 458 25.90 -6.69 -17.85
C THR A 458 24.94 -5.53 -18.08
N VAL A 459 23.75 -5.80 -18.60
CA VAL A 459 22.70 -4.78 -18.79
C VAL A 459 22.05 -4.43 -17.45
N MET A 460 21.75 -5.43 -16.63
CA MET A 460 21.06 -5.28 -15.34
C MET A 460 21.85 -4.46 -14.31
N LEU A 461 23.17 -4.37 -14.44
CA LEU A 461 24.04 -3.55 -13.59
C LEU A 461 24.03 -2.06 -13.96
N THR A 462 23.29 -1.65 -15.00
CA THR A 462 23.22 -0.24 -15.43
C THR A 462 22.01 0.47 -14.84
N ASP A 463 22.15 1.76 -14.52
CA ASP A 463 21.00 2.61 -14.12
C ASP A 463 19.91 2.64 -15.21
N ALA A 464 20.32 2.53 -16.49
CA ALA A 464 19.41 2.46 -17.61
C ALA A 464 18.49 1.24 -17.55
N TYR A 465 18.92 0.12 -16.98
CA TYR A 465 18.06 -1.05 -16.80
C TYR A 465 16.97 -0.82 -15.75
N VAL A 466 17.31 -0.20 -14.62
CA VAL A 466 16.31 0.16 -13.59
C VAL A 466 15.21 1.04 -14.19
N GLU A 467 15.61 2.07 -14.94
CA GLU A 467 14.67 2.95 -15.66
C GLU A 467 13.85 2.17 -16.68
N SER A 468 14.50 1.39 -17.54
CA SER A 468 13.83 0.65 -18.62
C SER A 468 12.82 -0.38 -18.10
N TYR A 469 13.16 -1.09 -17.02
CA TYR A 469 12.25 -2.01 -16.35
C TYR A 469 11.04 -1.25 -15.81
N ALA A 470 11.27 -0.20 -15.00
CA ALA A 470 10.19 0.55 -14.39
C ALA A 470 9.26 1.18 -15.44
N VAL A 471 9.82 1.77 -16.51
CA VAL A 471 9.08 2.33 -17.65
C VAL A 471 8.26 1.26 -18.38
N ALA A 472 8.85 0.11 -18.69
CA ALA A 472 8.16 -0.97 -19.39
C ALA A 472 6.99 -1.52 -18.58
N VAL A 473 7.21 -1.77 -17.28
CA VAL A 473 6.15 -2.24 -16.38
C VAL A 473 5.06 -1.18 -16.26
N ALA A 474 5.41 0.09 -16.07
CA ALA A 474 4.43 1.16 -15.99
C ALA A 474 3.56 1.23 -17.25
N ARG A 475 4.16 1.22 -18.45
CA ARG A 475 3.40 1.19 -19.71
C ARG A 475 2.50 -0.04 -19.81
N GLY A 476 2.99 -1.23 -19.45
CA GLY A 476 2.21 -2.45 -19.50
C GLY A 476 0.98 -2.40 -18.59
N VAL A 477 1.17 -1.89 -17.37
CA VAL A 477 0.11 -1.65 -16.38
C VAL A 477 -0.91 -0.64 -16.87
N ILE A 478 -0.44 0.52 -17.34
CA ILE A 478 -1.30 1.59 -17.86
C ILE A 478 -2.11 1.10 -19.06
N ASN A 479 -1.49 0.37 -19.99
CA ASN A 479 -2.17 -0.20 -21.13
C ASN A 479 -3.26 -1.20 -20.71
N ALA A 480 -2.95 -2.10 -19.76
CA ALA A 480 -3.93 -3.07 -19.27
C ALA A 480 -5.13 -2.39 -18.59
N LEU A 481 -4.88 -1.38 -17.76
CA LEU A 481 -5.92 -0.61 -17.06
C LEU A 481 -6.74 0.28 -18.00
N ASN A 482 -6.13 0.87 -19.03
CA ASN A 482 -6.85 1.69 -20.00
C ASN A 482 -7.73 0.83 -20.92
N VAL A 483 -7.27 -0.37 -21.29
CA VAL A 483 -8.07 -1.30 -22.10
C VAL A 483 -9.26 -1.82 -21.32
N SER A 484 -9.11 -2.16 -20.03
CA SER A 484 -10.22 -2.68 -19.23
C SER A 484 -11.40 -1.70 -19.13
N VAL A 485 -11.14 -0.41 -19.08
CA VAL A 485 -12.18 0.62 -18.95
C VAL A 485 -12.80 1.04 -20.29
N MET A 486 -12.25 0.60 -21.43
CA MET A 486 -12.80 0.84 -22.78
C MET A 486 -13.71 -0.30 -23.27
N GLY A 487 -13.66 -1.48 -22.62
CA GLY A 487 -14.30 -2.71 -23.08
C GLY A 487 -15.71 -2.99 -22.55
N GLU A 488 -16.34 -2.04 -21.85
CA GLU A 488 -17.73 -2.14 -21.33
C GLU A 488 -18.76 -1.35 -22.16
#